data_AF-A0A5S5C7V7-F1
#
_entry.id   AF-A0A5S5C7V7-F1
#
_cell.length_a   1.000
_cell.length_b   1.000
_cell.length_c   1.000
_cell.angle_alpha   90.00
_cell.angle_beta   90.00
_cell.angle_gamma   90.00
#
_symmetry.space_group_name_H-M   'P 1'
#
loop_
_entity.id
_entity.type
_entity.pdbx_description
1 polymer ?
#
loop_
_entity_poly.entity_id
_entity_poly.type
_entity_poly.pdbx_seq_one_letter_code
_entity_poly.pdbx_strand_id
1 'polypeptide(L)'
;MSNRKQIQIHDGIEYGITEDGDEYWEAEIQHVDEQDGHITDLIAVKVIYDDELKELRTEVHYLAEGDEATPAAEPFIPEAKAKLLHAVNEELGTSFE
;
A
#
# COMPACT_ATOMS: atom_id res chain seq x y z
N MET A 1 5.09 -24.48 -12.42
CA MET A 1 4.38 -24.32 -11.14
C MET A 1 4.42 -22.83 -10.86
N SER A 2 3.28 -22.16 -10.79
CA SER A 2 3.25 -20.72 -10.51
C SER A 2 3.45 -20.53 -9.01
N ASN A 3 4.55 -19.88 -8.61
CA ASN A 3 4.76 -19.47 -7.22
C ASN A 3 3.58 -18.57 -6.83
N ARG A 4 2.78 -19.02 -5.85
CA ARG A 4 1.76 -18.17 -5.27
C ARG A 4 2.42 -17.28 -4.23
N LYS A 5 1.92 -16.06 -4.18
CA LYS A 5 2.57 -14.86 -3.68
C LYS A 5 1.51 -14.16 -2.84
N GLN A 6 1.73 -13.99 -1.54
CA GLN A 6 0.72 -13.46 -0.60
C GLN A 6 1.05 -12.00 -0.23
N ILE A 7 0.07 -11.11 -0.43
CA ILE A 7 0.15 -9.71 0.01
C ILE A 7 -0.39 -9.57 1.43
N GLN A 8 0.42 -9.04 2.34
CA GLN A 8 0.10 -8.78 3.75
C GLN A 8 0.34 -7.30 4.09
N ILE A 9 -0.53 -6.69 4.90
CA ILE A 9 -0.28 -5.37 5.50
C ILE A 9 0.55 -5.60 6.76
N HIS A 10 1.77 -5.09 6.76
CA HIS A 10 2.68 -5.12 7.91
C HIS A 10 2.46 -3.84 8.74
N ASP A 11 2.55 -3.97 10.07
CA ASP A 11 2.35 -2.88 11.04
C ASP A 11 0.99 -2.15 11.05
N GLY A 12 0.07 -2.46 10.14
CA GLY A 12 -1.28 -1.91 10.11
C GLY A 12 -1.41 -0.72 9.16
N ILE A 13 -2.43 0.11 9.37
CA ILE A 13 -2.67 1.33 8.60
C ILE A 13 -2.43 2.51 9.54
N GLU A 14 -1.48 3.36 9.19
CA GLU A 14 -1.16 4.59 9.89
C GLU A 14 -1.96 5.75 9.30
N TYR A 15 -2.60 6.53 10.16
CA TYR A 15 -3.28 7.77 9.79
C TYR A 15 -2.42 8.98 10.13
N GLY A 16 -2.40 9.96 9.24
CA GLY A 16 -1.75 11.25 9.50
C GLY A 16 -2.35 12.39 8.70
N ILE A 17 -1.77 13.57 8.89
CA ILE A 17 -2.13 14.81 8.19
C ILE A 17 -0.86 15.38 7.56
N THR A 18 -0.91 15.76 6.28
CA THR A 18 0.22 16.37 5.56
C THR A 18 0.49 17.80 6.05
N GLU A 19 1.62 18.39 5.65
CA GLU A 19 1.92 19.79 5.96
C GLU A 19 0.89 20.77 5.38
N ASP A 20 0.30 20.41 4.24
CA ASP A 20 -0.77 21.16 3.57
C ASP A 20 -2.16 20.96 4.23
N GLY A 21 -2.27 20.01 5.16
CA GLY A 21 -3.52 19.72 5.89
C GLY A 21 -4.35 18.58 5.32
N ASP A 22 -3.85 17.87 4.30
CA ASP A 22 -4.54 16.72 3.70
C ASP A 22 -4.48 15.50 4.63
N GLU A 23 -5.56 14.75 4.70
CA GLU A 23 -5.59 13.49 5.45
C GLU A 23 -4.94 12.37 4.63
N TYR A 24 -4.14 11.53 5.28
CA TYR A 24 -3.54 10.37 4.62
C TYR A 24 -3.57 9.12 5.47
N TRP A 25 -3.60 7.98 4.76
CA TRP A 25 -3.45 6.64 5.30
C TRP A 25 -2.27 5.97 4.61
N GLU A 26 -1.32 5.50 5.38
CA GLU A 26 -0.14 4.81 4.89
C GLU A 26 -0.08 3.41 5.49
N ALA A 27 0.30 2.44 4.68
CA ALA A 27 0.53 1.09 5.15
C ALA A 27 1.79 0.52 4.50
N GLU A 28 2.60 -0.14 5.32
CA GLU A 28 3.65 -1.00 4.80
C GLU A 28 3.01 -2.31 4.33
N ILE A 29 3.28 -2.67 3.08
CA ILE A 29 2.75 -3.87 2.46
C ILE A 29 3.93 -4.77 2.14
N GLN A 30 3.90 -5.93 2.77
CA GLN A 30 4.86 -7.00 2.60
C GLN A 30 4.33 -8.03 1.63
N HIS A 31 5.19 -8.40 0.72
CA HIS A 31 4.93 -9.53 -0.14
C HIS A 31 5.78 -10.71 0.33
N VAL A 32 5.09 -11.79 0.70
CA VAL A 32 5.69 -12.97 1.31
C VAL A 32 5.57 -14.15 0.35
N ASP A 33 6.69 -14.85 0.11
CA ASP A 33 6.65 -16.12 -0.63
C ASP A 33 5.93 -17.18 0.21
N GLU A 34 4.86 -17.78 -0.32
CA GLU A 34 4.04 -18.74 0.42
C GLU A 34 4.76 -20.06 0.72
N GLN A 35 5.84 -20.40 0.01
CA GLN A 35 6.55 -21.67 0.22
C GLN A 35 7.49 -21.61 1.41
N ASP A 36 8.23 -20.51 1.56
CA ASP A 36 9.28 -20.39 2.57
C ASP A 36 9.02 -19.28 3.61
N GLY A 37 8.01 -18.44 3.40
CA GLY A 37 7.62 -17.39 4.33
C GLY A 37 8.55 -16.18 4.37
N HIS A 38 9.52 -16.07 3.45
CA HIS A 38 10.37 -14.89 3.36
C HIS A 38 9.65 -13.74 2.67
N ILE A 39 9.93 -12.53 3.16
CA ILE A 39 9.52 -11.28 2.53
C ILE A 39 10.39 -11.10 1.29
N THR A 40 9.78 -11.04 0.11
CA THR A 40 10.49 -10.79 -1.15
C THR A 40 10.42 -9.34 -1.58
N ASP A 41 9.41 -8.59 -1.12
CA ASP A 41 9.23 -7.18 -1.48
C ASP A 41 8.62 -6.41 -0.30
N LEU A 42 9.06 -5.15 -0.16
CA LEU A 42 8.61 -4.21 0.86
C LEU A 42 8.25 -2.86 0.21
N ILE A 43 6.98 -2.46 0.31
CA ILE A 43 6.50 -1.18 -0.24
C ILE A 43 5.66 -0.45 0.80
N ALA A 44 5.76 0.87 0.83
CA ALA A 44 4.79 1.74 1.49
C ALA A 44 3.78 2.20 0.43
N VAL A 45 2.50 2.03 0.70
CA VAL A 45 1.44 2.64 -0.09
C VAL A 45 0.80 3.71 0.79
N LYS A 46 0.72 4.93 0.27
CA LYS A 46 0.10 6.08 0.92
C LYS A 46 -1.10 6.54 0.10
N VAL A 47 -2.28 6.58 0.70
CA VAL A 47 -3.50 7.13 0.12
C VAL A 47 -3.77 8.46 0.80
N ILE A 48 -3.93 9.51 0.02
CA ILE A 48 -4.18 10.86 0.52
C ILE A 48 -5.55 11.30 0.02
N TYR A 49 -6.38 11.81 0.92
CA TYR A 49 -7.67 12.39 0.62
C TYR A 49 -7.52 13.90 0.43
N ASP A 50 -7.81 14.34 -0.79
CA ASP A 50 -7.89 15.75 -1.15
C ASP A 50 -9.34 16.22 -0.91
N ASP A 51 -9.57 17.01 0.15
CA ASP A 51 -10.92 17.45 0.51
C ASP A 51 -11.50 18.46 -0.51
N GLU A 52 -10.65 19.25 -1.16
CA GLU A 52 -11.08 20.25 -2.14
C GLU A 52 -11.65 19.59 -3.40
N LEU A 53 -10.96 18.57 -3.90
CA LEU A 53 -11.38 17.79 -5.06
C LEU A 53 -12.32 16.65 -4.69
N LYS A 54 -12.35 16.24 -3.42
CA LYS A 54 -13.03 15.04 -2.91
C LYS A 54 -12.57 13.77 -3.62
N GLU A 55 -11.27 13.67 -3.83
CA GLU A 55 -10.63 12.57 -4.55
C GLU A 55 -9.53 11.94 -3.71
N LEU A 56 -9.30 10.64 -3.91
CA LEU A 56 -8.19 9.93 -3.28
C LEU A 56 -7.03 9.82 -4.27
N ARG A 57 -5.86 10.34 -3.90
CA ARG A 57 -4.60 10.10 -4.62
C ARG A 57 -3.82 8.98 -3.94
N THR A 58 -3.11 8.17 -4.71
CA THR A 58 -2.26 7.10 -4.16
C THR A 58 -0.81 7.30 -4.57
N GLU A 59 0.08 7.27 -3.60
CA GLU A 59 1.52 7.26 -3.77
C GLU A 59 2.07 5.90 -3.33
N VAL A 60 3.08 5.42 -4.05
CA VAL A 60 3.72 4.13 -3.77
C VAL A 60 5.22 4.37 -3.67
N HIS A 61 5.78 4.01 -2.52
CA HIS A 61 7.20 4.14 -2.21
C HIS A 61 7.80 2.75 -2.00
N TYR A 62 8.93 2.47 -2.64
CA TYR A 62 9.66 1.22 -2.40
C TYR A 62 10.57 1.41 -1.18
N LEU A 63 10.47 0.52 -0.19
CA LEU A 63 11.13 0.66 1.12
C LEU A 63 12.43 -0.15 1.23
N ALA A 64 13.01 -0.60 0.12
CA ALA A 64 14.05 -1.62 0.15
C ALA A 64 15.26 -1.29 1.05
N GLU A 65 15.51 -2.15 2.05
CA GLU A 65 16.76 -2.22 2.79
C GLU A 65 17.63 -3.37 2.24
N GLY A 66 18.70 -3.05 1.49
CA GLY A 66 19.80 -3.99 1.17
C GLY A 66 20.00 -4.37 -0.30
N ASP A 67 21.23 -4.10 -0.78
CA ASP A 67 21.96 -4.36 -2.05
C ASP A 67 21.28 -4.63 -3.41
N GLU A 68 20.12 -5.27 -3.52
CA GLU A 68 19.39 -5.39 -4.80
C GLU A 68 17.90 -5.35 -4.52
N ALA A 69 17.39 -4.13 -4.33
CA ALA A 69 15.97 -3.86 -4.38
C ALA A 69 15.44 -4.22 -5.76
N THR A 70 14.90 -5.43 -5.94
CA THR A 70 14.03 -5.68 -7.09
C THR A 70 12.80 -4.81 -6.87
N PRO A 71 12.52 -3.80 -7.73
CA PRO A 71 11.27 -3.08 -7.65
C PRO A 71 10.14 -4.12 -7.76
N ALA A 72 9.20 -4.08 -6.82
CA ALA A 72 8.03 -4.94 -6.86
C ALA A 72 7.44 -4.89 -8.27
N ALA A 73 7.15 -6.05 -8.85
CA ALA A 73 6.69 -6.06 -10.23
C ALA A 73 5.40 -5.22 -10.34
N GLU A 74 5.32 -4.40 -11.39
CA GLU A 74 4.15 -3.54 -11.69
C GLU A 74 2.77 -4.21 -11.49
N PRO A 75 2.53 -5.52 -11.76
CA PRO A 75 1.22 -6.13 -11.46
C PRO A 75 0.85 -6.25 -9.97
N PHE A 76 1.80 -6.21 -9.03
CA PHE A 76 1.52 -6.36 -7.60
C PHE A 76 1.13 -5.03 -6.93
N ILE A 77 1.63 -3.92 -7.46
CA ILE A 77 1.34 -2.57 -6.96
C ILE A 77 -0.15 -2.24 -7.03
N PRO A 78 -0.88 -2.52 -8.14
CA PRO A 78 -2.33 -2.36 -8.22
C PRO A 78 -3.10 -3.11 -7.14
N GLU A 79 -2.69 -4.34 -6.79
CA GLU A 79 -3.40 -5.14 -5.77
C GLU A 79 -3.14 -4.59 -4.36
N ALA A 80 -1.90 -4.24 -4.05
CA ALA A 80 -1.54 -3.57 -2.79
C ALA A 80 -2.28 -2.24 -2.62
N LYS A 81 -2.29 -1.42 -3.68
CA LYS A 81 -3.08 -0.18 -3.75
C LYS A 81 -4.57 -0.45 -3.52
N ALA A 82 -5.15 -1.43 -4.20
CA ALA A 82 -6.58 -1.73 -4.08
C ALA A 82 -6.96 -2.16 -2.65
N LYS A 83 -6.11 -2.94 -1.97
CA LYS A 83 -6.34 -3.34 -0.57
C LYS A 83 -6.35 -2.14 0.36
N LEU A 84 -5.35 -1.25 0.26
CA LEU A 84 -5.30 -0.07 1.11
C LEU A 84 -6.47 0.87 0.81
N LEU A 85 -6.76 1.12 -0.47
CA LEU A 85 -7.88 1.96 -0.89
C LEU A 85 -9.22 1.41 -0.37
N HIS A 86 -9.40 0.09 -0.39
CA HIS A 86 -10.59 -0.55 0.17
C HIS A 86 -10.70 -0.29 1.68
N ALA A 87 -9.61 -0.47 2.43
CA ALA A 87 -9.62 -0.22 3.87
C ALA A 87 -9.91 1.25 4.22
N VAL A 88 -9.32 2.18 3.47
CA VAL A 88 -9.60 3.62 3.62
C VAL A 88 -11.06 3.94 3.31
N ASN A 89 -11.62 3.34 2.25
CA ASN A 89 -13.02 3.49 1.90
C ASN A 89 -13.96 2.98 3.00
N GLU A 90 -13.63 1.85 3.63
CA GLU A 90 -14.39 1.34 4.78
C GLU A 90 -14.34 2.29 5.97
N GLU A 91 -13.18 2.90 6.25
CA GLU A 91 -13.02 3.85 7.35
C GLU A 91 -13.77 5.17 7.11
N LEU A 92 -13.66 5.71 5.89
CA LEU A 92 -14.38 6.92 5.49
C LEU A 92 -15.89 6.70 5.30
N GLY A 93 -16.34 5.45 5.21
CA GLY A 93 -17.73 5.11 4.86
C GLY A 93 -18.09 5.52 3.43
N THR A 94 -17.09 5.60 2.55
CA THR A 94 -17.22 6.04 1.16
C THR A 94 -16.99 4.89 0.20
N SER A 95 -17.45 5.02 -1.04
CA SER A 95 -17.14 4.08 -2.11
C SER A 95 -16.64 4.88 -3.29
N PHE A 96 -15.32 5.07 -3.37
CA PHE A 96 -14.69 5.64 -4.54
C PHE A 96 -14.38 4.51 -5.53
N GLU A 97 -14.78 4.69 -6.80
CA GLU A 97 -14.60 3.72 -7.91
C GLU A 97 -13.23 3.84 -8.59
#